data_AF-A0A653ZJ41-F1
#
_entry.id   AF-A0A653ZJ41-F1
#
_cell.length_a   1.000
_cell.length_b   1.000
_cell.length_c   1.000
_cell.angle_alpha   90.00
_cell.angle_beta   90.00
_cell.angle_gamma   90.00
#
_symmetry.space_group_name_H-M   'P 1'
#
loop_
_entity.id
_entity.type
_entity.pdbx_description
1 polymer ?
#
loop_
_entity_poly.entity_id
_entity_poly.type
_entity_poly.pdbx_seq_one_letter_code
_entity_poly.pdbx_strand_id
1 'polypeptide(L)'
;MKLYFLHVINILLTILFVIFNIVITNNTNLDDTLWLVPGLIVCGLIIIISLFIAISNKDLLSEILFFINIILTLYYIYPIFYDFL
;
A
#
# COMPACT_ATOMS: atom_id res chain seq x y z
N MET A 1 1.52 18.66 -18.15
CA MET A 1 0.50 18.78 -17.08
C MET A 1 -0.04 17.42 -16.61
N LYS A 2 -0.46 16.52 -17.52
CA LYS A 2 -1.04 15.21 -17.18
C LYS A 2 -0.10 14.26 -16.40
N LEU A 3 1.20 14.22 -16.76
CA LEU A 3 2.19 13.36 -16.09
C LEU A 3 2.44 13.77 -14.62
N TYR A 4 2.58 15.08 -14.38
CA TYR A 4 2.82 15.64 -13.05
C TYR A 4 1.69 15.32 -12.07
N PHE A 5 0.44 15.35 -12.57
CA PHE A 5 -0.74 15.01 -11.79
C PHE A 5 -0.74 13.53 -11.34
N LEU A 6 -0.32 12.60 -12.21
CA LEU A 6 -0.22 11.18 -11.87
C LEU A 6 0.85 10.91 -10.80
N HIS A 7 2.00 11.60 -10.87
CA HIS A 7 3.02 11.47 -9.83
C HIS A 7 2.53 11.99 -8.47
N VAL A 8 1.84 13.13 -8.45
CA VAL A 8 1.27 13.68 -7.21
C VAL A 8 0.26 12.70 -6.60
N ILE A 9 -0.61 12.11 -7.42
CA ILE A 9 -1.55 11.08 -6.95
C ILE A 9 -0.79 9.88 -6.37
N ASN A 10 0.22 9.36 -7.07
CA ASN A 10 0.97 8.18 -6.63
C ASN A 10 1.70 8.44 -5.29
N ILE A 11 2.28 9.62 -5.12
CA ILE A 11 2.91 10.04 -3.87
C ILE A 11 1.89 10.12 -2.74
N LEU A 12 0.76 10.82 -2.95
CA LEU A 12 -0.28 10.96 -1.93
C LEU A 12 -0.84 9.58 -1.51
N LEU A 13 -1.06 8.70 -2.49
CA LEU A 13 -1.57 7.37 -2.27
C LEU A 13 -0.57 6.51 -1.47
N THR A 14 0.72 6.63 -1.75
CA THR A 14 1.80 5.97 -0.98
C THR A 14 1.86 6.50 0.45
N ILE A 15 1.77 7.81 0.67
CA ILE A 15 1.76 8.42 2.02
C ILE A 15 0.56 7.94 2.82
N LEU A 16 -0.63 7.93 2.22
CA LEU A 16 -1.84 7.40 2.87
C LEU A 16 -1.66 5.93 3.24
N PHE A 17 -1.01 5.14 2.39
CA PHE A 17 -0.77 3.74 2.65
C PHE A 17 0.21 3.49 3.80
N VAL A 18 1.24 4.33 3.92
CA VAL A 18 2.14 4.33 5.10
C VAL A 18 1.35 4.62 6.37
N ILE A 19 0.54 5.68 6.38
CA ILE A 19 -0.28 6.05 7.55
C ILE A 19 -1.24 4.90 7.91
N PHE A 20 -1.89 4.31 6.90
CA PHE A 20 -2.78 3.17 7.07
C PHE A 20 -2.09 1.99 7.77
N ASN A 21 -0.90 1.61 7.29
CA ASN A 21 -0.12 0.54 7.91
C ASN A 21 0.22 0.85 9.37
N ILE A 22 0.70 2.06 9.65
CA ILE A 22 1.04 2.51 11.01
C ILE A 22 -0.19 2.45 11.93
N VAL A 23 -1.35 2.91 11.46
CA VAL A 23 -2.59 2.93 12.26
C VAL A 23 -3.02 1.51 12.62
N ILE A 24 -2.98 0.57 11.67
CA ILE A 24 -3.42 -0.80 11.94
C ILE A 24 -2.44 -1.51 12.87
N THR A 25 -1.13 -1.41 12.62
CA THR A 25 -0.13 -2.06 13.48
C THR A 25 -0.21 -1.59 14.93
N ASN A 26 -0.51 -0.32 15.19
CA ASN A 26 -0.56 0.22 16.55
C ASN A 26 -1.91 0.04 17.25
N ASN A 27 -2.92 -0.50 16.56
CA ASN A 27 -4.27 -0.57 17.08
C ASN A 27 -4.74 -2.03 17.05
N THR A 28 -4.16 -2.84 17.93
CA THR A 28 -4.33 -4.30 18.02
C THR A 28 -5.78 -4.76 18.14
N ASN A 29 -6.67 -3.91 18.68
CA ASN A 29 -8.10 -4.20 18.80
C ASN A 29 -8.84 -4.14 17.45
N LEU A 30 -8.22 -3.65 16.38
CA LEU A 30 -8.82 -3.67 15.04
C LEU A 30 -8.89 -5.09 14.46
N ASP A 31 -7.99 -6.00 14.82
CA ASP A 31 -8.07 -7.39 14.32
C ASP A 31 -9.32 -8.13 14.84
N ASP A 32 -9.78 -7.81 16.05
CA ASP A 32 -11.07 -8.28 16.59
C ASP A 32 -12.29 -7.79 15.78
N THR A 33 -12.09 -6.78 14.91
CA THR A 33 -13.15 -6.13 14.11
C THR A 33 -13.17 -6.56 12.64
N LEU A 34 -12.59 -7.71 12.28
CA LEU A 34 -12.54 -8.25 10.91
C LEU A 34 -11.80 -7.33 9.92
N TRP A 35 -10.87 -6.49 10.40
CA TRP A 35 -10.19 -5.49 9.57
C TRP A 35 -9.17 -6.06 8.58
N LEU A 36 -8.79 -7.33 8.77
CA LEU A 36 -7.85 -8.05 7.92
C LEU A 36 -8.29 -8.07 6.45
N VAL A 37 -9.53 -8.48 6.18
CA VAL A 37 -10.06 -8.63 4.82
C VAL A 37 -10.23 -7.28 4.11
N PRO A 38 -10.87 -6.25 4.72
CA PRO A 38 -10.89 -4.91 4.16
C PRO A 38 -9.48 -4.36 3.89
N GLY A 39 -8.52 -4.55 4.80
CA GLY A 39 -7.17 -4.05 4.60
C GLY A 39 -6.40 -4.77 3.48
N LEU A 40 -6.62 -6.08 3.29
CA LEU A 40 -6.10 -6.80 2.13
C LEU A 40 -6.66 -6.26 0.81
N ILE A 41 -7.95 -5.92 0.76
CA ILE A 41 -8.56 -5.31 -0.42
C ILE A 41 -7.91 -3.94 -0.73
N VAL A 42 -7.68 -3.12 0.30
CA VAL A 42 -6.99 -1.82 0.16
C VAL A 42 -5.57 -2.01 -0.36
N CYS A 43 -4.80 -2.94 0.22
CA CYS A 43 -3.44 -3.24 -0.24
C CYS A 43 -3.43 -3.67 -1.72
N GLY A 44 -4.33 -4.58 -2.11
CA GLY A 44 -4.44 -5.05 -3.48
C GLY A 44 -4.78 -3.94 -4.47
N LEU A 45 -5.74 -3.07 -4.14
CA LEU A 45 -6.08 -1.91 -4.97
C LEU A 45 -4.91 -0.96 -5.15
N ILE A 46 -4.18 -0.67 -4.06
CA ILE A 46 -3.02 0.22 -4.08
C ILE A 46 -1.90 -0.35 -4.95
N ILE A 47 -1.59 -1.64 -4.82
CA ILE A 47 -0.61 -2.31 -5.68
C ILE A 47 -1.01 -2.25 -7.15
N ILE A 48 -2.28 -2.54 -7.48
CA ILE A 48 -2.75 -2.54 -8.87
C ILE A 48 -2.64 -1.14 -9.49
N ILE A 49 -3.10 -0.12 -8.76
CA ILE A 49 -3.04 1.27 -9.21
C ILE A 49 -1.59 1.72 -9.37
N SER A 50 -0.74 1.42 -8.38
CA SER A 50 0.67 1.77 -8.38
C SER A 50 1.44 1.10 -9.53
N LEU A 51 1.15 -0.17 -9.81
CA LEU A 51 1.71 -0.91 -10.95
C LEU A 51 1.28 -0.29 -12.27
N PHE A 52 0.00 0.05 -12.42
CA PHE A 52 -0.52 0.68 -13.63
C PHE A 52 0.18 2.02 -13.91
N ILE A 53 0.42 2.82 -12.86
CA ILE A 53 1.13 4.10 -12.97
C ILE A 53 2.60 3.87 -13.35
N ALA A 54 3.29 2.92 -12.72
CA ALA A 54 4.68 2.60 -13.02
C ALA A 54 4.86 2.15 -14.48
N ILE A 55 4.00 1.25 -14.98
CA ILE A 55 4.04 0.78 -16.38
C ILE A 55 3.73 1.91 -17.37
N SER A 56 2.76 2.79 -17.03
CA SER A 56 2.32 3.85 -17.94
C SER A 56 3.33 4.98 -18.06
N ASN A 57 3.94 5.41 -16.95
CA ASN A 57 4.85 6.55 -16.94
C ASN A 57 6.32 6.16 -17.21
N LYS A 58 6.72 4.91 -16.92
CA LYS A 58 8.09 4.39 -17.13
C LYS A 58 9.19 5.27 -16.54
N ASP A 59 8.90 5.87 -15.39
CA ASP A 59 9.81 6.75 -14.68
C ASP A 59 10.31 6.09 -13.39
N LEU A 60 11.56 6.38 -13.05
CA LEU A 60 12.24 5.82 -11.87
C LEU A 60 11.47 6.09 -10.56
N LEU A 61 10.86 7.27 -10.42
CA LEU A 61 10.13 7.62 -9.21
C LEU A 61 8.89 6.73 -9.02
N SER A 62 8.08 6.54 -10.05
CA SER A 62 6.89 5.68 -9.96
C SER A 62 7.26 4.22 -9.72
N GLU A 63 8.38 3.73 -10.29
CA GLU A 63 8.90 2.39 -10.00
C GLU A 63 9.33 2.24 -8.54
N ILE A 64 10.08 3.21 -7.99
CA ILE A 64 10.47 3.21 -6.58
C ILE A 64 9.24 3.23 -5.67
N LEU A 65 8.26 4.09 -5.96
CA LEU A 65 7.02 4.15 -5.18
C LEU A 65 6.24 2.82 -5.24
N PHE A 66 6.24 2.15 -6.40
CA PHE A 66 5.66 0.82 -6.53
C PHE A 66 6.37 -0.21 -5.64
N PHE A 67 7.70 -0.24 -5.61
CA PHE A 67 8.45 -1.12 -4.72
C PHE A 67 8.18 -0.82 -3.24
N ILE A 68 8.07 0.46 -2.85
CA ILE A 68 7.70 0.85 -1.49
C ILE A 68 6.31 0.29 -1.13
N ASN A 69 5.33 0.41 -2.03
CA ASN A 69 3.98 -0.13 -1.81
C ASN A 69 3.96 -1.67 -1.70
N ILE A 70 4.83 -2.37 -2.43
CA ILE A 70 5.03 -3.82 -2.23
C ILE A 70 5.53 -4.10 -0.80
N ILE A 71 6.58 -3.42 -0.35
CA ILE A 71 7.16 -3.63 0.99
C ILE A 71 6.13 -3.35 2.08
N LEU A 72 5.37 -2.27 1.95
CA LEU A 72 4.28 -1.94 2.88
C LEU A 72 3.19 -3.00 2.91
N THR A 73 2.86 -3.59 1.76
CA THR A 73 1.87 -4.68 1.70
C THR A 73 2.41 -5.93 2.37
N LEU A 74 3.68 -6.27 2.15
CA LEU A 74 4.31 -7.40 2.85
C LEU A 74 4.34 -7.17 4.35
N TYR A 75 4.60 -5.93 4.79
CA TYR A 75 4.55 -5.54 6.20
C TYR A 75 3.14 -5.73 6.79
N TYR A 76 2.10 -5.34 6.06
CA TYR A 76 0.72 -5.55 6.48
C TYR A 76 0.35 -7.03 6.65
N ILE A 77 0.78 -7.88 5.73
CA ILE A 77 0.41 -9.31 5.69
C ILE A 77 1.31 -10.14 6.61
N TYR A 78 2.50 -9.64 6.96
CA TYR A 78 3.47 -10.36 7.78
C TYR A 78 2.91 -10.98 9.09
N PRO A 79 2.11 -10.25 9.90
CA PRO A 79 1.53 -10.82 11.12
C PRO A 79 0.64 -12.05 10.86
N ILE A 80 -0.08 -12.09 9.74
CA ILE A 80 -0.91 -13.24 9.35
C ILE A 80 -0.08 -14.51 9.30
N PHE A 81 1.17 -14.45 8.82
CA PHE A 81 2.00 -15.64 8.73
C PHE A 81 2.66 -16.03 10.05
N TYR A 82 2.79 -15.08 10.99
CA TYR A 82 3.45 -15.30 12.28
C TYR A 82 2.49 -15.76 13.37
N ASP A 83 1.24 -15.30 13.36
CA ASP A 83 0.21 -15.78 14.31
C ASP A 83 -0.30 -17.21 13.98
N PHE A 84 0.06 -17.74 12.81
CA PHE A 84 -0.27 -19.11 12.39
C PHE A 84 0.77 -20.18 12.83
N LEU A 85 1.86 -19.80 13.50
CA LEU A 85 2.97 -20.66 13.90
C LEU A 85 3.09 -20.75 15.43
#